data_AF-A0A812VD10-F1
#
_entry.id   AF-A0A812VD10-F1
#
_cell.length_a   1.000
_cell.length_b   1.000
_cell.length_c   1.000
_cell.angle_alpha   90.00
_cell.angle_beta   90.00
_cell.angle_gamma   90.00
#
_symmetry.space_group_name_H-M   'P 1'
#
loop_
_entity.id
_entity.type
_entity.pdbx_description
1 polymer ?
#
loop_
_entity_poly.entity_id
_entity_poly.type
_entity_poly.pdbx_seq_one_letter_code
_entity_poly.pdbx_strand_id
1 'polypeptide(L)'
;YVGGQRWGSAFPAPDVGRTESTVDVMNVAYEGASSLTLVPSTPAPAGGFLSEDDDGLYYVGDFVSGHTPGFEAAALSGLDCALHLASRDLAEATAIR
;
A
#
# COMPACT_ATOMS: atom_id res chain seq x y z
N TYR A 1 9.02 9.74 13.12
CA TYR A 1 8.91 10.59 11.91
C TYR A 1 8.94 9.79 10.58
N VAL A 2 8.70 8.47 10.58
CA VAL A 2 8.78 7.65 9.34
C VAL A 2 7.43 7.54 8.62
N GLY A 3 6.31 7.77 9.33
CA GLY A 3 4.97 7.73 8.75
C GLY A 3 4.70 8.83 7.72
N GLY A 4 5.13 10.06 8.01
CA GLY A 4 4.92 11.22 7.12
C GLY A 4 5.75 11.17 5.82
N GLN A 5 6.88 10.46 5.80
CA GLN A 5 7.68 10.28 4.58
C GLN A 5 7.04 9.28 3.59
N ARG A 6 6.15 8.39 4.05
CA ARG A 6 5.53 7.37 3.20
C ARG A 6 4.30 7.87 2.43
N TRP A 7 3.62 8.90 2.92
CA TRP A 7 2.36 9.38 2.36
C TRP A 7 2.49 10.72 1.59
N GLY A 8 3.69 11.28 1.47
CA GLY A 8 3.93 12.54 0.74
C GLY A 8 3.34 13.79 1.41
N SER A 9 2.56 13.62 2.46
CA SER A 9 2.13 14.67 3.38
C SER A 9 1.93 14.02 4.76
N ALA A 10 2.29 14.73 5.82
CA ALA A 10 1.83 14.32 7.13
C ALA A 10 0.29 14.31 7.15
N PHE A 11 -0.33 13.47 7.97
CA PHE A 11 -1.80 13.42 8.01
C PHE A 11 -2.33 14.78 8.50
N PRO A 12 -3.29 15.41 7.79
CA PRO A 12 -3.92 16.62 8.31
C PRO A 12 -4.52 16.31 9.68
N ALA A 13 -4.30 17.20 10.64
CA ALA A 13 -4.82 17.02 12.00
C ALA A 13 -6.35 16.88 11.95
N PRO A 14 -6.95 15.93 12.68
CA PRO A 14 -8.39 15.71 12.62
C PRO A 14 -9.18 16.94 13.10
N ASP A 15 -10.33 17.20 12.47
CA ASP A 15 -11.20 18.37 12.72
C ASP A 15 -11.73 18.51 14.17
N VAL A 16 -11.50 17.49 15.01
CA VAL A 16 -11.85 17.48 16.44
C VAL A 16 -10.99 18.41 17.30
N GLY A 17 -10.05 19.13 16.70
CA GLY A 17 -9.25 20.17 17.36
C GLY A 17 -7.80 19.75 17.58
N ARG A 18 -6.94 20.76 17.78
CA ARG A 18 -5.50 20.56 18.00
C ARG A 18 -5.27 19.76 19.29
N THR A 19 -4.50 18.70 19.18
CA THR A 19 -4.05 17.84 20.29
C THR A 19 -2.60 18.16 20.66
N GLU A 20 -2.10 17.58 21.75
CA GLU A 20 -0.69 17.71 22.15
C GLU A 20 0.29 17.16 21.12
N SER A 21 -0.17 16.29 20.23
CA SER A 21 0.61 15.67 19.17
C SER A 21 0.52 16.42 17.84
N THR A 22 -0.27 17.49 17.75
CA THR A 22 -0.40 18.29 16.52
C THR A 22 0.85 19.15 16.27
N VAL A 23 1.34 19.15 15.02
CA VAL A 23 2.51 19.91 14.56
C VAL A 23 2.11 20.81 13.40
N ASP A 24 2.44 22.10 13.46
CA ASP A 24 2.21 23.04 12.35
C ASP A 24 3.40 23.04 11.38
N VAL A 25 3.13 22.84 10.08
CA VAL A 25 4.13 22.99 9.00
C VAL A 25 3.55 23.90 7.93
N MET A 26 4.20 25.05 7.66
CA MET A 26 3.75 26.03 6.67
C MET A 26 2.29 26.48 6.86
N ASN A 27 1.88 26.73 8.12
CA ASN A 27 0.51 27.08 8.53
C ASN A 27 -0.55 25.99 8.28
N VAL A 28 -0.14 24.75 8.04
CA VAL A 28 -1.04 23.59 7.97
C VAL A 28 -0.81 22.72 9.20
N ALA A 29 -1.89 22.39 9.91
CA ALA A 29 -1.85 21.54 11.09
C ALA A 29 -1.78 20.06 10.67
N TYR A 30 -0.79 19.35 11.20
CA TYR A 30 -0.53 17.94 10.95
C TYR A 30 -0.56 17.13 12.23
N GLU A 31 -0.96 15.86 12.16
CA GLU A 31 -0.84 14.92 13.27
C GLU A 31 0.59 14.39 13.36
N GLY A 32 1.27 14.67 14.48
CA GLY A 32 2.63 14.23 14.77
C GLY A 32 2.70 12.96 15.61
N ALA A 33 1.57 12.45 16.10
CA ALA A 33 1.52 11.23 16.89
C ALA A 33 2.06 10.04 16.10
N SER A 34 3.08 9.38 16.66
CA SER A 34 3.57 8.07 16.18
C SER A 34 2.58 6.94 16.44
N SER A 35 1.47 7.21 17.14
CA SER A 35 0.46 6.22 17.54
C SER A 35 -0.62 5.97 16.49
N LEU A 36 -0.64 6.74 15.40
CA LEU A 36 -1.45 6.35 14.26
C LEU A 36 -0.93 4.99 13.77
N THR A 37 -1.80 3.98 13.81
CA THR A 37 -1.54 2.66 13.23
C THR A 37 -1.63 2.84 11.71
N LEU A 38 -0.59 3.42 11.12
CA LEU A 38 -0.48 3.74 9.69
C LEU A 38 -0.16 2.52 8.82
N VAL A 39 0.06 1.39 9.47
CA VAL A 39 0.32 0.11 8.84
C VAL A 39 -0.76 -0.83 9.36
N PRO A 40 -1.49 -1.53 8.47
CA PRO A 40 -2.38 -2.60 8.90
C PRO A 40 -1.63 -3.52 9.88
N SER A 41 -2.18 -3.71 11.08
CA SER A 41 -1.61 -4.60 12.08
C SER A 41 -1.75 -6.08 11.69
N THR A 42 -2.64 -6.36 10.75
CA THR A 42 -2.70 -7.61 10.01
C THR A 42 -1.60 -7.64 8.95
N PRO A 43 -0.78 -8.71 8.90
CA PRO A 43 0.13 -8.91 7.79
C PRO A 43 -0.64 -8.82 6.48
N ALA A 44 -0.03 -8.18 5.47
CA ALA A 44 -0.56 -8.21 4.12
C ALA A 44 -0.89 -9.66 3.74
N PRO A 45 -1.98 -9.89 2.98
CA PRO A 45 -2.27 -11.22 2.46
C PRO A 45 -1.01 -11.81 1.80
N ALA A 46 -0.84 -13.13 1.85
CA ALA A 46 0.42 -13.80 1.47
C ALA A 46 0.86 -13.61 0.00
N GLY A 47 0.11 -12.84 -0.81
CA GLY A 47 0.47 -12.45 -2.17
C GLY A 47 1.20 -11.11 -2.21
N GLY A 48 2.12 -10.94 -3.15
CA GLY A 48 2.85 -9.69 -3.34
C GLY A 48 2.03 -8.53 -3.91
N PHE A 49 0.75 -8.72 -4.22
CA PHE A 49 -0.15 -7.74 -4.84
C PHE A 49 -1.63 -8.06 -4.51
N LEU A 50 -2.54 -7.13 -4.79
CA LEU A 50 -3.99 -7.38 -4.69
C LEU A 50 -4.59 -7.64 -6.08
N SER A 51 -5.47 -8.64 -6.18
CA SER A 51 -6.24 -8.93 -7.38
C SER A 51 -7.73 -9.04 -7.09
N GLU A 52 -8.54 -8.48 -7.99
CA GLU A 52 -9.94 -8.82 -8.20
C GLU A 52 -10.01 -9.47 -9.59
N ASP A 53 -9.77 -10.77 -9.62
CA ASP A 53 -9.51 -11.55 -10.82
C ASP A 53 -10.71 -11.60 -11.80
N ASP A 54 -11.92 -11.57 -11.26
CA ASP A 54 -13.16 -11.57 -12.03
C ASP A 54 -13.40 -10.23 -12.74
N ASP A 55 -12.95 -9.13 -12.14
CA ASP A 55 -13.06 -7.77 -12.68
C ASP A 55 -11.82 -7.35 -13.49
N GLY A 56 -10.76 -8.16 -13.48
CA GLY A 56 -9.49 -7.84 -14.15
C GLY A 56 -8.74 -6.66 -13.52
N LEU A 57 -8.98 -6.39 -12.23
CA LEU A 57 -8.35 -5.29 -11.50
C LEU A 57 -7.18 -5.79 -10.67
N TYR A 58 -6.03 -5.14 -10.82
CA TYR A 58 -4.79 -5.51 -10.13
C TYR A 58 -4.15 -4.27 -9.54
N TYR A 59 -3.80 -4.34 -8.26
CA TYR A 59 -3.11 -3.26 -7.57
C TYR A 59 -1.75 -3.74 -7.08
N VAL A 60 -0.71 -3.06 -7.55
CA VAL A 60 0.70 -3.33 -7.24
C VAL A 60 1.32 -2.12 -6.56
N GLY A 61 2.28 -2.37 -5.68
CA GLY A 61 2.99 -1.33 -4.96
C GLY A 61 3.57 -1.83 -3.66
N ASP A 62 4.43 -1.02 -3.06
CA ASP A 62 5.06 -1.32 -1.77
C ASP A 62 4.06 -1.38 -0.61
N PHE A 63 2.88 -0.75 -0.76
CA PHE A 63 1.79 -0.79 0.21
C PHE A 63 1.08 -2.15 0.33
N VAL A 64 1.11 -2.94 -0.75
CA VAL A 64 0.44 -4.25 -0.81
C VAL A 64 1.42 -5.41 -0.91
N SER A 65 2.68 -5.08 -1.12
CA SER A 65 3.79 -6.03 -1.03
C SER A 65 3.91 -6.58 0.40
N GLY A 66 4.09 -7.90 0.51
CA GLY A 66 4.48 -8.53 1.78
C GLY A 66 5.93 -8.24 2.21
N HIS A 67 6.70 -7.50 1.40
CA HIS A 67 8.09 -7.16 1.65
C HIS A 67 8.25 -5.85 2.43
N THR A 68 9.48 -5.58 2.90
CA THR A 68 9.83 -4.31 3.54
C THR A 68 9.53 -3.14 2.59
N PRO A 69 8.68 -2.17 2.98
CA PRO A 69 8.24 -1.11 2.07
C PRO A 69 9.40 -0.30 1.48
N GLY A 70 9.23 0.11 0.21
CA GLY A 70 10.24 0.83 -0.57
C GLY A 70 10.26 0.38 -2.04
N PHE A 71 11.24 0.88 -2.78
CA PHE A 71 11.39 0.62 -4.21
C PHE A 71 11.40 -0.87 -4.56
N GLU A 72 12.17 -1.67 -3.81
CA GLU A 72 12.28 -3.11 -4.04
C GLU A 72 10.94 -3.82 -3.82
N ALA A 73 10.19 -3.47 -2.77
CA ALA A 73 8.88 -4.04 -2.52
C ALA A 73 7.86 -3.73 -3.63
N ALA A 74 7.89 -2.50 -4.18
CA ALA A 74 7.06 -2.14 -5.33
C ALA A 74 7.44 -2.94 -6.59
N ALA A 75 8.74 -3.13 -6.84
CA ALA A 75 9.22 -3.92 -7.97
C ALA A 75 8.83 -5.40 -7.85
N LEU A 76 8.99 -6.00 -6.68
CA LEU A 76 8.59 -7.38 -6.40
C LEU A 76 7.06 -7.56 -6.52
N SER A 77 6.29 -6.60 -6.02
CA SER A 77 4.83 -6.57 -6.20
C SER A 77 4.41 -6.60 -7.67
N GLY A 78 5.09 -5.80 -8.50
CA GLY A 78 4.87 -5.79 -9.95
C GLY A 78 5.27 -7.12 -10.62
N LEU A 79 6.39 -7.72 -10.19
CA LEU A 79 6.83 -9.02 -10.71
C LEU A 79 5.81 -10.12 -10.40
N ASP A 80 5.32 -10.18 -9.17
CA ASP A 80 4.34 -11.19 -8.75
C ASP A 80 3.03 -11.07 -9.54
N CYS A 81 2.54 -9.84 -9.74
CA CYS A 81 1.36 -9.59 -10.57
C CYS A 81 1.57 -10.03 -12.03
N ALA A 82 2.74 -9.77 -12.60
CA ALA A 82 3.05 -10.16 -13.97
C ALA A 82 3.09 -11.70 -14.13
N LEU A 83 3.67 -12.40 -13.16
CA LEU A 83 3.69 -13.87 -13.15
C LEU A 83 2.29 -14.46 -13.01
N HIS A 84 1.44 -13.87 -12.18
CA HIS A 84 0.04 -14.26 -12.03
C HIS A 84 -0.73 -14.14 -13.35
N LEU A 85 -0.66 -12.98 -14.00
CA LEU A 85 -1.31 -12.74 -15.30
C LEU A 85 -0.84 -13.74 -16.36
N ALA A 86 0.48 -13.96 -16.49
CA ALA A 86 1.03 -14.91 -17.43
C ALA A 86 0.54 -16.35 -17.19
N SER A 87 0.38 -16.74 -15.92
CA SER A 87 -0.15 -18.06 -15.57
C SER A 87 -1.64 -18.21 -15.92
N ARG A 88 -2.42 -17.13 -15.79
CA ARG A 88 -3.83 -17.09 -16.17
C ARG A 88 -4.00 -17.21 -17.68
N ASP A 89 -3.26 -16.42 -18.46
CA ASP A 89 -3.27 -16.48 -19.92
C ASP A 89 -2.96 -17.90 -20.42
N LEU A 90 -1.98 -18.57 -19.80
CA LEU A 90 -1.63 -19.95 -20.12
C LEU A 90 -2.76 -20.94 -19.79
N ALA A 91 -3.41 -20.76 -18.64
CA ALA A 91 -4.53 -21.61 -18.22
C ALA A 91 -5.73 -21.46 -19.16
N GLU A 92 -6.08 -20.23 -19.55
CA GLU A 92 -7.14 -19.93 -20.49
C GLU A 92 -6.85 -20.51 -21.88
N ALA A 93 -5.62 -20.35 -22.39
CA ALA A 93 -5.20 -20.92 -23.66
C ALA A 93 -5.27 -22.47 -23.69
N THR A 94 -5.08 -23.12 -22.53
CA THR A 94 -5.14 -24.58 -22.40
C THR A 94 -6.58 -25.08 -22.27
N ALA A 95 -7.47 -24.32 -21.63
CA ALA A 95 -8.88 -24.66 -21.45
C ALA A 95 -9.73 -24.60 -22.74
N ILE A 96 -9.24 -23.91 -23.78
CA ILE A 96 -9.91 -23.76 -25.08
C ILE A 96 -9.60 -24.93 -26.04
N ARG A 97 -8.68 -25.84 -25.69
CA ARG A 97 -8.33 -27.04 -26.48
C ARG A 97 -9.17 -28.26 -26.11
#